data_AF-A0A352SU19-F1
#
_entry.id   AF-A0A352SU19-F1
#
_cell.length_a   1.000
_cell.length_b   1.000
_cell.length_c   1.000
_cell.angle_alpha   90.00
_cell.angle_beta   90.00
_cell.angle_gamma   90.00
#
_symmetry.space_group_name_H-M   'P 1'
#
loop_
_entity.id
_entity.type
_entity.pdbx_description
1 polymer ?
#
loop_
_entity_poly.entity_id
_entity_poly.type
_entity_poly.pdbx_seq_one_letter_code
_entity_poly.pdbx_strand_id
1 'polypeptide(L)' 'MADELQIEILTAGDGVTAEAGKRVSVHYEGRLTDGSVFDASRPRGQPFAFTIGAGQVIRGWETG' A
#
# COMPACT_ATOMS: atom_id res chain seq x y z
N MET A 1 -11.77 -6.47 -19.20
CA MET A 1 -12.52 -5.81 -18.12
C MET A 1 -11.47 -5.43 -17.08
N ALA A 2 -11.42 -4.19 -16.61
CA ALA A 2 -10.44 -3.84 -15.59
C ALA A 2 -10.84 -4.54 -14.30
N ASP A 3 -10.00 -5.43 -13.79
CA ASP A 3 -10.24 -6.08 -12.50
C ASP A 3 -10.37 -4.98 -11.43
N GLU A 4 -11.49 -5.03 -10.72
CA GLU A 4 -11.85 -4.09 -9.66
C GLU A 4 -10.86 -4.21 -8.49
N LEU A 5 -10.56 -3.09 -7.82
CA LEU A 5 -9.69 -3.11 -6.65
C LEU A 5 -10.34 -3.94 -5.53
N GLN A 6 -9.67 -5.00 -5.10
CA GLN A 6 -10.07 -5.81 -3.95
C GLN A 6 -9.21 -5.45 -2.74
N ILE A 7 -9.86 -5.23 -1.60
CA ILE A 7 -9.21 -4.90 -0.34
C ILE A 7 -9.65 -5.91 0.71
N GLU A 8 -8.68 -6.55 1.37
CA GLU A 8 -8.90 -7.49 2.46
C GLU A 8 -8.09 -7.05 3.68
N ILE A 9 -8.74 -6.95 4.84
CA ILE A 9 -8.09 -6.62 6.11
C ILE A 9 -7.77 -7.94 6.82
N LEU A 10 -6.50 -8.36 6.78
CA LEU A 10 -6.04 -9.57 7.48
C LEU A 10 -5.98 -9.38 9.00
N THR A 11 -5.63 -8.18 9.44
CA THR A 11 -5.56 -7.80 10.86
C THR A 11 -5.80 -6.30 10.97
N ALA A 12 -6.84 -5.91 11.69
CA ALA A 12 -7.16 -4.51 11.92
C ALA A 12 -6.19 -3.91 12.96
N GLY A 13 -5.65 -2.73 12.67
CA GLY A 13 -4.97 -1.91 13.67
C GLY A 13 -5.97 -1.16 14.56
N ASP A 14 -5.50 -0.72 15.72
CA ASP A 14 -6.24 0.06 16.72
C ASP A 14 -5.89 1.57 16.68
N GLY A 15 -5.07 1.97 15.71
CA GLY A 15 -4.63 3.35 15.52
C GLY A 15 -5.66 4.26 14.84
N VAL A 16 -5.29 5.53 14.71
CA VAL A 16 -6.09 6.53 14.01
C VAL A 16 -6.17 6.21 12.51
N THR A 17 -7.34 6.41 11.92
CA THR A 17 -7.56 6.26 10.48
C THR A 17 -6.56 7.10 9.67
N ALA A 18 -5.99 6.50 8.64
CA ALA A 18 -5.11 7.20 7.71
C ALA A 18 -5.96 8.04 6.73
N GLU A 19 -5.69 9.35 6.63
CA GLU A 19 -6.49 10.30 5.85
C GLU A 19 -5.62 11.06 4.83
N ALA A 20 -6.27 11.58 3.78
CA ALA A 20 -5.61 12.43 2.78
C ALA A 20 -4.87 13.61 3.43
N GLY A 21 -3.66 13.90 2.91
CA GLY A 21 -2.76 14.92 3.44
C GLY A 21 -1.89 14.47 4.62
N LYS A 22 -2.12 13.27 5.18
CA LYS A 22 -1.23 12.70 6.20
C LYS A 22 -0.05 12.00 5.55
N ARG A 23 1.11 12.11 6.20
CA ARG A 23 2.31 11.35 5.85
C ARG A 23 2.25 10.01 6.59
N VAL A 24 2.33 8.92 5.83
CA VAL A 24 2.35 7.55 6.34
C VAL A 24 3.62 6.85 5.91
N SER A 25 3.99 5.80 6.65
CA SER A 25 5.14 4.94 6.35
C SER A 25 4.68 3.49 6.43
N VAL A 26 4.88 2.72 5.37
CA VAL A 26 4.36 1.35 5.26
C VAL A 26 5.42 0.37 4.78
N HIS A 27 5.29 -0.87 5.27
CA HIS A 27 5.92 -2.01 4.62
C HIS A 27 4.98 -2.61 3.58
N TYR A 28 5.52 -2.98 2.43
CA TYR A 28 4.74 -3.52 1.32
C TYR A 28 5.50 -4.63 0.60
N GLU A 29 4.72 -5.40 -0.15
CA GLU A 29 5.19 -6.44 -1.04
C GLU A 29 4.25 -6.50 -2.25
N GLY A 30 4.81 -6.22 -3.43
CA GLY A 30 4.12 -6.30 -4.70
C GLY A 30 4.40 -7.62 -5.40
N ARG A 31 3.34 -8.34 -5.77
CA ARG A 31 3.41 -9.58 -6.52
C ARG A 31 2.65 -9.47 -7.84
N LEU A 32 3.16 -10.17 -8.85
CA LEU A 32 2.43 -10.48 -10.07
C LEU A 32 1.41 -11.61 -9.82
N THR A 33 0.49 -11.81 -10.75
CA THR A 33 -0.57 -12.83 -10.64
C THR A 33 -0.05 -14.27 -10.62
N ASP A 34 1.18 -14.49 -11.09
CA ASP A 34 1.89 -15.77 -11.02
C ASP A 34 2.58 -16.01 -9.65
N GLY A 35 2.47 -15.04 -8.72
CA GLY A 35 3.09 -15.08 -7.40
C GLY A 35 4.51 -14.49 -7.34
N SER A 36 5.10 -14.12 -8.48
CA SER A 36 6.43 -13.52 -8.54
C SER A 36 6.44 -12.16 -7.84
N VAL A 37 7.30 -12.00 -6.82
CA VAL A 37 7.50 -10.72 -6.15
C VAL A 37 8.33 -9.81 -7.05
N PHE A 38 7.78 -8.66 -7.45
CA PHE A 38 8.51 -7.67 -8.24
C PHE A 38 9.15 -6.59 -7.36
N ASP A 39 8.58 -6.32 -6.18
CA ASP A 39 9.17 -5.39 -5.21
C ASP A 39 8.70 -5.68 -3.78
N ALA A 40 9.59 -5.47 -2.80
CA ALA A 40 9.29 -5.66 -1.39
C ALA A 40 10.18 -4.75 -0.54
N SER A 41 9.59 -4.10 0.46
CA SER A 41 10.33 -3.17 1.33
C SER A 41 10.97 -3.84 2.54
N ARG A 42 10.44 -4.97 3.00
CA ARG A 42 11.00 -5.72 4.15
C ARG A 42 12.42 -6.24 3.90
N PRO A 43 12.76 -6.86 2.73
CA PRO A 43 14.13 -7.29 2.45
C PRO A 43 15.14 -6.14 2.43
N ARG A 44 14.68 -4.92 2.11
CA ARG A 44 15.51 -3.71 2.08
C ARG A 44 15.65 -3.06 3.46
N GLY A 45 14.87 -3.50 4.45
CA GLY A 45 14.86 -2.94 5.82
C GLY A 45 14.34 -1.51 5.92
N GLN A 46 13.86 -0.91 4.83
CA GLN A 46 13.44 0.49 4.79
C GLN A 46 11.96 0.58 4.39
N PRO A 47 11.07 1.11 5.25
CA PRO A 47 9.69 1.33 4.89
C PRO A 47 9.57 2.47 3.88
N PHE A 48 8.49 2.47 3.12
CA PHE A 48 8.21 3.51 2.14
C PHE A 48 7.27 4.55 2.73
N ALA A 49 7.66 5.83 2.61
CA ALA A 49 6.92 6.94 3.17
C ALA A 49 6.35 7.84 2.07
N PHE A 50 5.06 8.14 2.15
CA PHE A 50 4.35 8.96 1.18
C PHE A 50 3.25 9.78 1.87
N THR A 51 2.73 10.78 1.15
CA THR A 51 1.57 11.55 1.59
C THR A 51 0.33 11.04 0.86
N ILE A 52 -0.72 10.69 1.62
CA ILE A 52 -1.99 10.19 1.06
C ILE A 52 -2.67 11.33 0.27
N GLY A 53 -3.18 11.02 -0.92
CA GLY A 53 -3.84 11.94 -1.83
C GLY A 53 -2.91 12.85 -2.63
N ALA A 54 -1.59 12.66 -2.53
CA ALA A 54 -0.61 13.47 -3.25
C ALA A 54 -0.29 12.95 -4.67
N GLY A 55 -0.83 11.80 -5.06
CA GLY A 55 -0.56 11.18 -6.37
C GLY A 55 0.86 10.63 -6.49
N GLN A 56 1.48 10.30 -5.36
CA GLN A 56 2.86 9.81 -5.28
C GLN A 56 2.94 8.28 -5.38
N VAL A 57 1.81 7.59 -5.30
CA VAL A 57 1.69 6.13 -5.30
C VAL A 57 0.75 5.65 -6.39
N ILE A 58 0.79 4.35 -6.68
CA ILE A 58 -0.15 3.73 -7.61
C ILE A 58 -1.59 3.95 -7.12
N ARG A 59 -2.52 4.17 -8.05
CA ARG A 59 -3.90 4.58 -7.72
C ARG A 59 -4.61 3.66 -6.72
N GLY A 60 -4.33 2.36 -6.75
CA GLY A 60 -4.91 1.42 -5.78
C GLY A 60 -4.55 1.72 -4.33
N TRP A 61 -3.40 2.36 -4.08
CA TRP A 61 -2.97 2.80 -2.74
C TRP A 61 -3.59 4.13 -2.31
N GLU A 62 -4.07 4.94 -3.26
CA GLU A 62 -4.80 6.18 -2.95
C GLU A 62 -6.26 5.92 -2.57
N THR A 63 -6.81 4.79 -3.02
CA THR A 63 -8.22 4.42 -2.84
C THR A 63 -8.45 3.37 -1.76
N GLY A 64 -7.38 2.83 -1.16
CA GLY A 64 -7.42 1.72 -0.21
C GLY A 64 -7.29 2.13 1.25
#